data_AF-A0A329ZHZ5-F1
#
_entry.id   AF-A0A329ZHZ5-F1
#
_cell.length_a   1.000
_cell.length_b   1.000
_cell.length_c   1.000
_cell.angle_alpha   90.00
_cell.angle_beta   90.00
_cell.angle_gamma   90.00
#
_symmetry.space_group_name_H-M   'P 1'
#
loop_
_entity.id
_entity.type
_entity.pdbx_description
1 polymer ?
#
loop_
_entity_poly.entity_id
_entity_poly.type
_entity_poly.pdbx_seq_one_letter_code
_entity_poly.pdbx_strand_id
1 'polypeptide(L)'
;MAQKLILYKDVQFPLHYEFLNLNISHPQGVICFLHGWGSNKELMKLSFGQSFRDFIHLYVDMPGFGGSACDRSLSTNDYAEILRLFFGALKNTNKILDSIEWIMLGHSFGGKVATLLADKRLILLSSAGILEKKSLRVRCKIALAKVFKKLGLSANILRSKDASGLNNGMYETFKNVVNEDFRKHFAACNAQAFIFWGEQDSATTLQSGKEIAALMKRSYFFVMQGDHYFFMKQAKIIEEEFMKNIQTKCFLVFGKVQGVGYRKYAKYKADELGIFGSAQNLDDGSVEIYAQAEQDALTKYKMFLEIGPHKARVENVKEKNLQDGMRIFQDFVIIK
;
A
#
# COMPACT_ATOMS: atom_id res chain seq x y z
N MET A 1 21.43 18.93 6.88
CA MET A 1 20.55 17.73 6.93
C MET A 1 20.59 17.18 8.34
N ALA A 2 19.44 16.76 8.89
CA ALA A 2 19.36 16.25 10.24
C ALA A 2 19.83 14.78 10.29
N GLN A 3 20.44 14.40 11.41
CA GLN A 3 20.90 13.04 11.68
C GLN A 3 20.54 12.67 13.12
N LYS A 4 20.09 11.44 13.36
CA LYS A 4 19.85 10.90 14.70
C LYS A 4 20.50 9.54 14.86
N LEU A 5 21.19 9.32 15.97
CA LEU A 5 21.79 8.02 16.31
C LEU A 5 20.76 7.17 17.06
N ILE A 6 20.56 5.95 16.59
CA ILE A 6 19.64 4.98 17.19
C ILE A 6 20.42 3.76 17.65
N LEU A 7 20.30 3.42 18.93
CA LEU A 7 20.89 2.23 19.50
C LEU A 7 19.96 1.04 19.32
N TYR A 8 20.41 0.01 18.61
CA TYR A 8 19.67 -1.24 18.41
C TYR A 8 20.62 -2.44 18.46
N LYS A 9 20.32 -3.42 19.32
CA LYS A 9 21.18 -4.62 19.55
C LYS A 9 22.66 -4.24 19.76
N ASP A 10 22.88 -3.26 20.65
CA ASP A 10 24.21 -2.74 21.01
C ASP A 10 25.02 -2.11 19.86
N VAL A 11 24.36 -1.80 18.73
CA VAL A 11 24.95 -1.11 17.58
C VAL A 11 24.26 0.22 17.37
N GLN A 12 25.04 1.27 17.06
CA GLN A 12 24.51 2.58 16.72
C GLN A 12 24.27 2.69 15.21
N PHE A 13 23.06 3.11 14.85
CA PHE A 13 22.64 3.35 13.47
C PHE A 13 22.42 4.86 13.27
N PRO A 14 23.25 5.55 12.47
CA PRO A 14 22.98 6.92 12.08
C PRO A 14 21.86 6.95 11.04
N LEU A 15 20.77 7.65 11.35
CA LEU A 15 19.66 7.87 10.43
C LEU A 15 19.64 9.32 9.97
N HIS A 16 19.85 9.53 8.68
CA HIS A 16 19.65 10.81 8.01
C HIS A 16 18.20 10.99 7.63
N TYR A 17 17.66 12.16 7.93
CA TYR A 17 16.26 12.46 7.68
C TYR A 17 16.04 13.94 7.40
N GLU A 18 14.87 14.24 6.85
CA GLU A 18 14.41 15.59 6.62
C GLU A 18 12.91 15.70 6.90
N PHE A 19 12.52 16.76 7.60
CA PHE A 19 11.13 17.15 7.72
C PHE A 19 10.78 18.20 6.65
N LEU A 20 9.61 18.04 6.05
CA LEU A 20 8.92 19.12 5.34
C LEU A 20 7.64 19.46 6.10
N ASN A 21 7.18 20.71 6.01
CA ASN A 21 5.88 21.14 6.56
C ASN A 21 5.74 21.02 8.08
N LEU A 22 6.84 20.96 8.84
CA LEU A 22 6.80 20.79 10.31
C LEU A 22 6.08 21.93 11.06
N ASN A 23 5.97 23.11 10.44
CA ASN A 23 5.41 24.32 11.05
C ASN A 23 3.95 24.62 10.64
N ILE A 24 3.25 23.68 10.00
CA ILE A 24 1.83 23.86 9.65
C ILE A 24 0.98 23.88 10.92
N SER A 25 0.00 24.79 10.99
CA SER A 25 -0.83 25.01 12.19
C SER A 25 -1.72 23.81 12.55
N HIS A 26 -2.28 23.12 11.56
CA HIS A 26 -3.22 22.02 11.73
C HIS A 26 -2.89 20.85 10.80
N PRO A 27 -1.79 20.12 11.04
CA PRO A 27 -1.39 19.03 10.16
C PRO A 27 -2.39 17.89 10.25
N GLN A 28 -2.76 17.31 9.10
CA GLN A 28 -3.65 16.14 9.04
C GLN A 28 -2.98 14.84 9.49
N GLY A 29 -1.66 14.85 9.67
CA GLY A 29 -0.84 13.74 10.13
C GLY A 29 0.62 13.90 9.73
N VAL A 30 1.42 12.88 10.05
CA VAL A 30 2.79 12.72 9.57
C VAL A 30 2.80 11.61 8.52
N ILE A 31 3.27 11.89 7.31
CA ILE A 31 3.56 10.85 6.32
C ILE A 31 5.06 10.53 6.38
N CYS A 32 5.40 9.29 6.73
CA CYS A 32 6.77 8.81 6.68
C CYS A 32 7.03 8.11 5.33
N PHE A 33 7.97 8.65 4.56
CA PHE A 33 8.32 8.19 3.22
C PHE A 33 9.52 7.25 3.28
N LEU A 34 9.29 5.97 2.99
CA LEU A 34 10.29 4.91 2.99
C LEU A 34 10.60 4.48 1.54
N HIS A 35 11.85 4.66 1.14
CA HIS A 35 12.31 4.45 -0.24
C HIS A 35 12.54 2.96 -0.58
N GLY A 36 12.60 2.65 -1.88
CA GLY A 36 12.97 1.32 -2.37
C GLY A 36 14.47 1.00 -2.25
N TRP A 37 14.84 -0.24 -2.55
CA TRP A 37 16.25 -0.67 -2.56
C TRP A 37 17.03 0.12 -3.62
N GLY A 38 18.22 0.61 -3.27
CA GLY A 38 19.06 1.41 -4.18
C GLY A 38 18.55 2.84 -4.41
N SER A 39 17.54 3.28 -3.66
CA SER A 39 17.01 4.65 -3.66
C SER A 39 17.41 5.39 -2.36
N ASN A 40 16.81 6.56 -2.13
CA ASN A 40 17.07 7.43 -0.98
C ASN A 40 15.91 8.38 -0.70
N LYS A 41 16.02 9.14 0.39
CA LYS A 41 15.03 10.12 0.83
C LYS A 41 14.84 11.27 -0.17
N GLU A 42 15.88 11.66 -0.89
CA GLU A 42 15.85 12.76 -1.88
C GLU A 42 14.93 12.44 -3.06
N LEU A 43 14.95 11.20 -3.56
CA LEU A 43 14.06 10.77 -4.64
C LEU A 43 12.59 10.78 -4.19
N MET A 44 12.32 10.33 -2.96
CA MET A 44 10.98 10.39 -2.37
C MET A 44 10.52 11.84 -2.20
N LYS A 45 11.41 12.72 -1.73
CA LYS A 45 11.13 14.16 -1.58
C LYS A 45 10.93 14.86 -2.92
N LEU A 46 11.72 14.53 -3.94
CA LEU A 46 11.53 15.04 -5.29
C LEU A 46 10.15 14.68 -5.84
N SER A 47 9.67 13.48 -5.53
CA SER A 47 8.37 12.96 -5.98
C SER A 47 7.20 13.62 -5.25
N PHE A 48 7.26 13.67 -3.91
CA PHE A 48 6.10 14.03 -3.08
C PHE A 48 6.19 15.40 -2.44
N GLY A 49 7.32 16.12 -2.51
CA GLY A 49 7.51 17.40 -1.81
C GLY A 49 6.57 18.53 -2.23
N GLN A 50 5.83 18.36 -3.34
CA GLN A 50 4.82 19.31 -3.81
C GLN A 50 3.38 18.81 -3.62
N SER A 51 3.21 17.57 -3.15
CA SER A 51 1.93 16.92 -2.79
C SER A 51 1.83 16.76 -1.28
N PHE A 52 0.68 16.33 -0.78
CA PHE A 52 0.37 16.13 0.64
C PHE A 52 0.66 17.36 1.49
N ARG A 53 0.43 18.56 0.95
CA ARG A 53 0.88 19.81 1.58
C ARG A 53 0.27 20.09 2.95
N ASP A 54 -0.86 19.46 3.27
CA ASP A 54 -1.51 19.57 4.58
C ASP A 54 -0.99 18.55 5.62
N PHE A 55 0.02 17.77 5.26
CA PHE A 55 0.69 16.81 6.13
C PHE A 55 2.11 17.28 6.47
N ILE A 56 2.60 16.84 7.63
CA ILE A 56 4.04 16.87 7.93
C ILE A 56 4.69 15.71 7.19
N HIS A 57 5.78 15.96 6.45
CA HIS A 57 6.50 14.88 5.77
C HIS A 57 7.74 14.53 6.55
N LEU A 58 8.00 13.23 6.69
CA LEU A 58 9.26 12.71 7.20
C LEU A 58 9.90 11.84 6.13
N TYR A 59 10.98 12.33 5.52
CA TYR A 59 11.79 11.59 4.57
C TYR A 59 13.01 11.00 5.28
N VAL A 60 13.24 9.69 5.13
CA VAL A 60 14.26 8.97 5.89
C VAL A 60 15.14 8.16 4.94
N ASP A 61 16.46 8.30 5.08
CA ASP A 61 17.38 7.31 4.54
C ASP A 61 17.44 6.13 5.51
N MET A 62 16.98 4.96 5.08
CA MET A 62 17.04 3.76 5.89
C MET A 62 18.50 3.28 6.07
N PRO A 63 18.83 2.47 7.11
CA PRO A 63 20.17 1.93 7.30
C PRO A 63 20.79 1.34 6.02
N GLY A 64 21.96 1.83 5.64
CA GLY A 64 22.72 1.40 4.46
C GLY A 64 22.41 2.15 3.17
N PHE A 65 21.61 3.21 3.23
CA PHE A 65 21.22 4.01 2.07
C PHE A 65 21.47 5.50 2.30
N GLY A 66 21.67 6.26 1.22
CA GLY A 66 21.88 7.70 1.26
C GLY A 66 22.97 8.10 2.27
N GLY A 67 22.62 8.99 3.21
CA GLY A 67 23.51 9.41 4.31
C GLY A 67 23.59 8.42 5.48
N SER A 68 22.69 7.44 5.58
CA SER A 68 22.58 6.52 6.71
C SER A 68 23.50 5.32 6.52
N ALA A 69 24.77 5.43 6.92
CA ALA A 69 25.72 4.33 6.79
C ALA A 69 25.29 3.07 7.58
N CYS A 70 25.55 1.88 7.02
CA CYS A 70 25.36 0.60 7.69
C CYS A 70 26.33 -0.44 7.11
N ASP A 71 27.01 -1.19 7.98
CA ASP A 71 27.90 -2.30 7.64
C ASP A 71 27.40 -3.65 8.20
N ARG A 72 26.24 -3.64 8.88
CA ARG A 72 25.61 -4.82 9.46
C ARG A 72 24.61 -5.45 8.50
N SER A 73 24.50 -6.77 8.56
CA SER A 73 23.40 -7.46 7.90
C SER A 73 22.13 -7.26 8.72
N LEU A 74 21.05 -6.89 8.04
CA LEU A 74 19.74 -6.63 8.62
C LEU A 74 18.68 -7.46 7.89
N SER A 75 17.68 -7.92 8.64
CA SER A 75 16.41 -8.38 8.09
C SER A 75 15.43 -7.21 7.93
N THR A 76 14.35 -7.40 7.17
CA THR A 76 13.28 -6.39 7.06
C THR A 76 12.69 -6.02 8.44
N ASN A 77 12.64 -6.98 9.37
CA ASN A 77 12.19 -6.72 10.73
C ASN A 77 13.17 -5.82 11.51
N ASP A 78 14.49 -6.00 11.33
CA ASP A 78 15.47 -5.12 11.97
C ASP A 78 15.31 -3.67 11.49
N TYR A 79 15.05 -3.45 10.19
CA TYR A 79 14.73 -2.12 9.66
C TYR A 79 13.50 -1.51 10.35
N ALA A 80 12.43 -2.28 10.51
CA ALA A 80 11.23 -1.82 11.18
C ALA A 80 11.51 -1.46 12.65
N GLU A 81 12.21 -2.30 13.40
CA GLU A 81 12.52 -2.04 14.81
C GLU A 81 13.44 -0.81 15.01
N ILE A 82 14.45 -0.63 14.15
CA ILE A 82 15.30 0.56 14.15
C ILE A 82 14.46 1.82 13.89
N LEU A 83 13.55 1.77 12.92
CA LEU A 83 12.65 2.89 12.61
C LEU A 83 11.62 3.14 13.72
N ARG A 84 11.11 2.11 14.40
CA ARG A 84 10.24 2.29 15.58
C ARG A 84 10.95 3.08 16.68
N LEU A 85 12.19 2.70 17.01
CA LEU A 85 13.02 3.40 17.98
C LEU A 85 13.29 4.85 17.55
N PHE A 86 13.57 5.05 16.27
CA PHE A 86 13.74 6.38 15.68
C PHE A 86 12.49 7.26 15.83
N PHE A 87 11.31 6.73 15.49
CA PHE A 87 10.06 7.46 15.60
C PHE A 87 9.74 7.79 17.06
N GLY A 88 9.93 6.86 17.99
CA GLY A 88 9.80 7.11 19.42
C GLY A 88 10.71 8.25 19.89
N ALA A 89 11.97 8.23 19.44
CA ALA A 89 12.92 9.29 19.77
C ALA A 89 12.50 10.66 19.18
N LEU A 90 11.91 10.70 17.97
CA LEU A 90 11.39 11.94 17.38
C LEU A 90 10.16 12.48 18.13
N LYS A 91 9.21 11.61 18.48
CA LYS A 91 8.01 11.95 19.26
C LYS A 91 8.36 12.54 20.62
N ASN A 92 9.34 11.95 21.30
CA ASN A 92 9.83 12.46 22.58
C ASN A 92 10.43 13.87 22.49
N THR A 93 10.94 14.26 21.31
CA THR A 93 11.53 15.59 21.09
C THR A 93 10.54 16.63 20.57
N ASN A 94 9.35 16.23 20.10
CA ASN A 94 8.36 17.16 19.57
C ASN A 94 6.93 16.68 19.84
N LYS A 95 6.25 17.38 20.76
CA LYS A 95 4.90 17.03 21.22
C LYS A 95 3.86 16.92 20.09
N ILE A 96 3.97 17.73 19.03
CA ILE A 96 3.01 17.65 17.92
C ILE A 96 3.08 16.29 17.22
N LEU A 97 4.28 15.73 17.11
CA LEU A 97 4.51 14.44 16.47
C LEU A 97 3.95 13.28 17.29
N ASP A 98 3.82 13.46 18.61
CA ASP A 98 3.28 12.44 19.51
C ASP A 98 1.74 12.41 19.47
N SER A 99 1.09 13.55 19.22
CA SER A 99 -0.37 13.69 19.26
C SER A 99 -1.09 13.48 17.93
N ILE A 100 -0.36 13.30 16.83
CA ILE A 100 -0.94 13.17 15.48
C ILE A 100 -0.69 11.79 14.89
N GLU A 101 -1.53 11.39 13.93
CA GLU A 101 -1.40 10.10 13.25
C GLU A 101 -0.12 10.03 12.42
N TRP A 102 0.52 8.86 12.41
CA TRP A 102 1.64 8.53 11.52
C TRP A 102 1.17 7.55 10.44
N ILE A 103 1.33 7.97 9.19
CA ILE A 103 0.94 7.25 7.98
C ILE A 103 2.23 6.77 7.33
N MET A 104 2.33 5.46 7.07
CA MET A 104 3.51 4.92 6.41
C MET A 104 3.28 4.91 4.90
N LEU A 105 4.23 5.45 4.14
CA LEU A 105 4.25 5.37 2.68
C LEU A 105 5.55 4.68 2.26
N GLY A 106 5.44 3.54 1.59
CA GLY A 106 6.59 2.73 1.21
C GLY A 106 6.63 2.38 -0.27
N HIS A 107 7.78 2.61 -0.90
CA HIS A 107 8.07 2.16 -2.27
C HIS A 107 8.87 0.86 -2.24
N SER A 108 8.49 -0.14 -3.04
CA SER A 108 9.27 -1.36 -3.25
C SER A 108 9.71 -2.03 -1.94
N PHE A 109 11.01 -2.10 -1.64
CA PHE A 109 11.53 -2.58 -0.35
C PHE A 109 10.97 -1.80 0.85
N GLY A 110 10.89 -0.47 0.76
CA GLY A 110 10.28 0.38 1.76
C GLY A 110 8.80 0.06 2.01
N GLY A 111 8.09 -0.52 1.03
CA GLY A 111 6.72 -1.02 1.19
C GLY A 111 6.61 -2.17 2.19
N LYS A 112 7.59 -3.09 2.21
CA LYS A 112 7.65 -4.15 3.22
C LYS A 112 7.89 -3.58 4.62
N VAL A 113 8.84 -2.66 4.75
CA VAL A 113 9.15 -2.01 6.02
C VAL A 113 7.95 -1.19 6.51
N ALA A 114 7.31 -0.41 5.63
CA ALA A 114 6.09 0.33 5.90
C ALA A 114 4.94 -0.58 6.38
N THR A 115 4.80 -1.77 5.79
CA THR A 115 3.77 -2.76 6.19
C THR A 115 3.94 -3.21 7.64
N LEU A 116 5.17 -3.39 8.11
CA LEU A 116 5.45 -3.74 9.51
C LEU A 116 5.17 -2.56 10.45
N LEU A 117 5.40 -1.32 9.99
CA LEU A 117 5.32 -0.12 10.81
C LEU A 117 3.92 0.49 10.89
N ALA A 118 3.08 0.28 9.88
CA ALA A 118 1.78 0.93 9.77
C ALA A 118 0.81 0.50 10.89
N ASP A 119 0.16 1.49 11.48
CA ASP A 119 -0.88 1.30 12.50
C ASP A 119 -2.27 1.45 11.87
N LYS A 120 -2.62 2.67 11.46
CA LYS A 120 -3.96 2.99 10.94
C LYS A 120 -4.03 3.05 9.42
N ARG A 121 -3.10 3.74 8.78
CA ARG A 121 -3.07 3.96 7.33
C ARG A 121 -1.71 3.65 6.73
N LEU A 122 -1.74 3.07 5.54
CA LEU A 122 -0.57 2.61 4.79
C LEU A 122 -0.75 2.97 3.31
N ILE A 123 0.30 3.49 2.68
CA ILE A 123 0.37 3.71 1.24
C ILE A 123 1.48 2.82 0.69
N LEU A 124 1.14 1.94 -0.25
CA LEU A 124 2.10 1.06 -0.92
C LEU A 124 2.26 1.51 -2.36
N LEU A 125 3.51 1.74 -2.78
CA LEU A 125 3.86 2.09 -4.15
C LEU A 125 4.69 0.95 -4.72
N SER A 126 4.12 0.15 -5.64
CA SER A 126 4.82 -0.99 -6.27
C SER A 126 5.65 -1.80 -5.26
N SER A 127 5.01 -2.24 -4.17
CA SER A 127 5.69 -2.87 -3.04
C SER A 127 6.36 -4.19 -3.45
N ALA A 128 7.54 -4.46 -2.89
CA ALA A 128 8.14 -5.78 -2.93
C ALA A 128 7.44 -6.72 -1.92
N GLY A 129 7.75 -8.01 -1.96
CA GLY A 129 7.36 -8.98 -0.92
C GLY A 129 6.58 -10.19 -1.41
N ILE A 130 6.17 -10.23 -2.67
CA ILE A 130 5.63 -11.43 -3.30
C ILE A 130 6.76 -12.14 -4.04
N LEU A 131 7.10 -13.36 -3.60
CA LEU A 131 8.06 -14.19 -4.32
C LEU A 131 7.37 -14.83 -5.52
N GLU A 132 7.59 -14.28 -6.69
CA GLU A 132 7.16 -14.88 -7.95
C GLU A 132 8.12 -15.98 -8.41
N LYS A 133 7.56 -16.99 -9.08
CA LYS A 133 8.37 -18.02 -9.72
C LYS A 133 9.18 -17.37 -10.84
N LYS A 134 10.50 -17.38 -10.69
CA LYS A 134 11.43 -16.87 -11.71
C LYS A 134 11.12 -17.54 -13.06
N SER A 135 11.13 -16.75 -14.14
CA SER A 135 10.90 -17.27 -15.50
C SER A 135 11.86 -18.40 -15.85
N LEU A 136 11.46 -19.29 -16.76
CA LEU A 136 12.31 -20.40 -17.22
C LEU A 136 13.69 -19.92 -17.69
N ARG A 137 13.76 -18.79 -18.39
CA ARG A 137 15.03 -18.17 -18.81
C ARG A 137 15.91 -17.76 -17.64
N VAL A 138 15.35 -17.14 -16.60
CA VAL A 138 16.10 -16.75 -15.39
C VAL A 138 16.53 -17.98 -14.60
N ARG A 139 15.68 -19.00 -14.50
CA ARG A 139 16.04 -20.28 -13.87
C ARG A 139 17.18 -20.98 -14.61
N CYS A 140 17.14 -21.00 -15.94
CA CYS A 140 18.23 -21.54 -16.77
C CYS A 140 19.53 -20.74 -16.60
N LYS A 141 19.48 -19.39 -16.57
CA LYS A 141 20.66 -18.56 -16.26
C LYS A 141 21.24 -18.86 -14.88
N ILE A 142 20.40 -19.00 -13.85
CA ILE A 142 20.82 -19.35 -12.49
C ILE A 142 21.43 -20.77 -12.45
N ALA A 143 20.84 -21.73 -13.17
CA ALA A 143 21.36 -23.09 -13.25
C ALA A 143 22.74 -23.12 -13.93
N LEU A 144 22.89 -22.45 -15.08
CA LEU A 144 24.16 -22.27 -15.77
C LEU A 144 25.21 -21.61 -14.86
N ALA A 145 24.82 -20.56 -14.14
CA ALA A 145 25.70 -19.88 -13.18
C ALA A 145 26.20 -20.80 -12.05
N LYS A 146 25.33 -21.68 -11.54
CA LYS A 146 25.72 -22.69 -10.54
C LYS A 146 26.70 -23.72 -11.10
N VAL A 147 26.54 -24.12 -12.37
CA VAL A 147 27.47 -25.02 -13.07
C VAL A 147 28.83 -24.34 -13.25
N PHE A 148 28.87 -23.10 -13.75
CA PHE A 148 30.12 -22.33 -13.87
C PHE A 148 30.84 -22.14 -12.53
N LYS A 149 30.10 -21.85 -11.46
CA LYS A 149 30.67 -21.74 -10.10
C LYS A 149 31.27 -23.07 -9.61
N LYS A 150 30.63 -24.21 -9.93
CA LYS A 150 31.13 -25.55 -9.58
C LYS A 150 32.39 -25.95 -10.37
N LEU A 151 32.61 -25.34 -11.53
CA LEU A 151 33.79 -25.51 -12.39
C LEU A 151 34.94 -24.53 -12.06
N GLY A 152 34.84 -23.75 -10.99
CA GLY A 152 35.92 -22.84 -10.55
C GLY A 152 36.07 -21.56 -11.38
N LEU A 153 35.15 -21.30 -12.32
CA LEU A 153 35.12 -20.06 -13.11
C LEU A 153 34.43 -18.94 -12.33
N SER A 154 35.05 -17.75 -12.30
CA SER A 154 34.56 -16.60 -11.51
C SER A 154 33.14 -16.18 -11.91
N ALA A 155 32.21 -16.30 -10.96
CA ALA A 155 30.82 -15.89 -11.12
C ALA A 155 30.60 -14.37 -10.91
N ASN A 156 31.66 -13.55 -10.89
CA ASN A 156 31.56 -12.11 -10.68
C ASN A 156 30.76 -11.38 -11.78
N ILE A 157 30.62 -11.98 -12.96
CA ILE A 157 29.81 -11.47 -14.08
C ILE A 157 28.29 -11.64 -13.83
N LEU A 158 27.88 -12.37 -12.76
CA LEU A 158 26.49 -12.74 -12.48
C LEU A 158 25.87 -12.05 -11.24
N ARG A 159 26.56 -11.07 -10.62
CA ARG A 159 25.93 -10.22 -9.59
C ARG A 159 24.87 -9.33 -10.24
N SER A 160 23.71 -9.20 -9.60
CA SER A 160 22.71 -8.22 -10.03
C SER A 160 23.31 -6.82 -9.98
N LYS A 161 22.89 -5.94 -10.89
CA LYS A 161 23.31 -4.53 -10.86
C LYS A 161 23.05 -3.90 -9.48
N ASP A 162 21.94 -4.27 -8.85
CA ASP A 162 21.54 -3.80 -7.51
C ASP A 162 22.40 -4.30 -6.34
N ALA A 163 23.27 -5.30 -6.60
CA ALA A 163 24.22 -5.83 -5.62
C ALA A 163 25.67 -5.38 -5.88
N SER A 164 25.90 -4.61 -6.93
CA SER A 164 27.22 -4.09 -7.28
C SER A 164 27.62 -2.96 -6.33
N GLY A 165 28.83 -3.00 -5.77
CA GLY A 165 29.34 -1.95 -4.88
C GLY A 165 28.83 -2.01 -3.43
N LEU A 166 27.99 -2.98 -3.07
CA LEU A 166 27.55 -3.17 -1.68
C LEU A 166 28.70 -3.68 -0.80
N ASN A 167 28.76 -3.17 0.44
CA ASN A 167 29.60 -3.76 1.48
C ASN A 167 29.03 -5.13 1.91
N ASN A 168 29.80 -5.91 2.68
CA ASN A 168 29.40 -7.26 3.07
C ASN A 168 28.06 -7.30 3.82
N GLY A 169 27.84 -6.42 4.78
CA GLY A 169 26.58 -6.35 5.53
C GLY A 169 25.39 -6.10 4.62
N MET A 170 25.49 -5.10 3.74
CA MET A 170 24.44 -4.75 2.80
C MET A 170 24.21 -5.80 1.72
N TYR A 171 25.24 -6.53 1.30
CA TYR A 171 25.09 -7.66 0.38
C TYR A 171 24.31 -8.82 1.02
N GLU A 172 24.59 -9.13 2.30
CA GLU A 172 23.82 -10.14 3.04
C GLU A 172 22.37 -9.67 3.27
N THR A 173 22.17 -8.40 3.65
CA THR A 173 20.85 -7.77 3.72
C THR A 173 20.09 -7.92 2.39
N PHE A 174 20.71 -7.57 1.26
CA PHE A 174 20.09 -7.68 -0.06
C PHE A 174 19.56 -9.09 -0.34
N LYS A 175 20.39 -10.11 -0.09
CA LYS A 175 19.98 -11.51 -0.28
C LYS A 175 18.81 -11.90 0.60
N ASN A 176 18.79 -11.44 1.86
CA ASN A 176 17.70 -11.72 2.79
C ASN A 176 16.41 -11.08 2.29
N VAL A 177 16.44 -9.78 1.98
CA VAL A 177 15.22 -9.03 1.66
C VAL A 177 14.63 -9.36 0.29
N VAL A 178 15.45 -9.72 -0.71
CA VAL A 178 14.96 -10.07 -2.05
C VAL A 178 14.35 -11.47 -2.11
N ASN A 179 14.79 -12.39 -1.24
CA ASN A 179 14.25 -13.76 -1.18
C ASN A 179 13.21 -13.95 -0.08
N GLU A 180 12.68 -12.85 0.46
CA GLU A 180 11.71 -12.87 1.55
C GLU A 180 10.27 -12.92 1.00
N ASP A 181 9.47 -13.89 1.47
CA ASP A 181 8.03 -13.92 1.22
C ASP A 181 7.29 -13.18 2.32
N PHE A 182 6.61 -12.09 1.94
CA PHE A 182 5.93 -11.18 2.84
C PHE A 182 4.41 -11.38 2.89
N ARG A 183 3.87 -12.39 2.21
CA ARG A 183 2.42 -12.66 2.15
C ARG A 183 1.77 -12.73 3.54
N LYS A 184 2.44 -13.36 4.50
CA LYS A 184 1.95 -13.46 5.89
C LYS A 184 1.85 -12.09 6.57
N HIS A 185 2.82 -11.21 6.33
CA HIS A 185 2.82 -9.86 6.90
C HIS A 185 1.74 -8.98 6.26
N PHE A 186 1.55 -9.07 4.95
CA PHE A 186 0.43 -8.40 4.27
C PHE A 186 -0.93 -8.88 4.81
N ALA A 187 -1.12 -10.20 4.95
CA ALA A 187 -2.36 -10.76 5.48
C ALA A 187 -2.63 -10.38 6.95
N ALA A 188 -1.57 -10.16 7.73
CA ALA A 188 -1.66 -9.76 9.14
C ALA A 188 -1.80 -8.24 9.35
N CYS A 189 -1.49 -7.42 8.34
CA CYS A 189 -1.57 -5.98 8.44
C CYS A 189 -3.03 -5.52 8.57
N ASN A 190 -3.32 -4.73 9.62
CA ASN A 190 -4.66 -4.23 9.91
C ASN A 190 -4.88 -2.76 9.52
N ALA A 191 -3.84 -2.10 9.00
CA ALA A 191 -3.94 -0.75 8.47
C ALA A 191 -4.84 -0.72 7.22
N GLN A 192 -5.54 0.40 7.03
CA GLN A 192 -6.20 0.70 5.76
C GLN A 192 -5.12 1.04 4.72
N ALA A 193 -4.98 0.17 3.73
CA ALA A 193 -3.90 0.22 2.74
C ALA A 193 -4.39 0.80 1.41
N PHE A 194 -3.70 1.81 0.91
CA PHE A 194 -3.90 2.38 -0.41
C PHE A 194 -2.75 1.92 -1.30
N ILE A 195 -3.04 1.02 -2.22
CA ILE A 195 -2.03 0.28 -2.98
C ILE A 195 -2.04 0.79 -4.42
N PHE A 196 -0.94 1.40 -4.84
CA PHE A 196 -0.75 1.98 -6.16
C PHE A 196 0.30 1.18 -6.93
N TRP A 197 0.01 0.87 -8.19
CA TRP A 197 0.86 -0.01 -8.98
C TRP A 197 1.03 0.46 -10.41
N GLY A 198 2.27 0.52 -10.90
CA GLY A 198 2.56 0.76 -12.31
C GLY A 198 2.10 -0.41 -13.18
N GLU A 199 1.28 -0.15 -14.20
CA GLU A 199 0.77 -1.19 -15.11
C GLU A 199 1.88 -1.90 -15.92
N GLN A 200 3.01 -1.21 -16.13
CA GLN A 200 4.20 -1.70 -16.86
C GLN A 200 5.34 -2.09 -15.91
N ASP A 201 5.07 -2.18 -14.60
CA ASP A 201 6.08 -2.56 -13.62
C ASP A 201 6.56 -4.01 -13.85
N SER A 202 7.86 -4.14 -14.11
CA SER A 202 8.55 -5.41 -14.33
C SER A 202 9.47 -5.82 -13.18
N ALA A 203 9.69 -4.95 -12.19
CA ALA A 203 10.47 -5.26 -10.99
C ALA A 203 9.58 -5.94 -9.95
N THR A 204 8.37 -5.41 -9.77
CA THR A 204 7.31 -5.98 -8.93
C THR A 204 6.03 -6.01 -9.75
N THR A 205 5.64 -7.17 -10.26
CA THR A 205 4.62 -7.21 -11.32
C THR A 205 3.25 -6.75 -10.83
N LEU A 206 2.40 -6.31 -11.74
CA LEU A 206 1.00 -5.97 -11.45
C LEU A 206 0.25 -7.14 -10.77
N GLN A 207 0.61 -8.39 -11.09
CA GLN A 207 0.01 -9.56 -10.46
C GLN A 207 0.39 -9.66 -8.98
N SER A 208 1.64 -9.34 -8.62
CA SER A 208 2.06 -9.21 -7.22
C SER A 208 1.23 -8.14 -6.49
N GLY A 209 0.97 -7.00 -7.13
CA GLY A 209 0.12 -5.94 -6.56
C GLY A 209 -1.30 -6.41 -6.27
N LYS A 210 -1.93 -7.11 -7.24
CA LYS A 210 -3.26 -7.71 -7.06
C LYS A 210 -3.28 -8.74 -5.94
N GLU A 211 -2.23 -9.54 -5.81
CA GLU A 211 -2.11 -10.53 -4.74
C GLU A 211 -1.98 -9.87 -3.36
N ILE A 212 -1.18 -8.80 -3.23
CA ILE A 212 -1.09 -8.03 -1.98
C ILE A 212 -2.47 -7.45 -1.61
N ALA A 213 -3.17 -6.84 -2.56
CA ALA A 213 -4.51 -6.30 -2.33
C ALA A 213 -5.50 -7.38 -1.89
N ALA A 214 -5.42 -8.60 -2.45
CA ALA A 214 -6.26 -9.72 -2.03
C ALA A 214 -5.93 -10.24 -0.62
N LEU A 215 -4.66 -10.14 -0.19
CA LEU A 215 -4.22 -10.53 1.16
C LEU A 215 -4.60 -9.50 2.23
N MET A 216 -4.50 -8.21 1.90
CA MET A 216 -4.77 -7.12 2.84
C MET A 216 -6.28 -6.85 2.94
N LYS A 217 -6.87 -7.23 4.08
CA LYS A 217 -8.33 -7.15 4.32
C LYS A 217 -8.91 -5.77 4.05
N ARG A 218 -8.18 -4.72 4.48
CA ARG A 218 -8.60 -3.32 4.38
C ARG A 218 -7.77 -2.60 3.33
N SER A 219 -7.95 -2.90 2.04
CA SER A 219 -7.16 -2.26 1.00
C SER A 219 -7.96 -1.73 -0.19
N TYR A 220 -7.41 -0.70 -0.83
CA TYR A 220 -7.82 -0.14 -2.12
C TYR A 220 -6.68 -0.35 -3.11
N PHE A 221 -6.98 -0.75 -4.35
CA PHE A 221 -5.98 -1.06 -5.36
C PHE A 221 -6.17 -0.18 -6.60
N PHE A 222 -5.14 0.58 -6.94
CA PHE A 222 -5.12 1.54 -8.03
C PHE A 222 -4.04 1.15 -9.04
N VAL A 223 -4.45 0.96 -10.30
CA VAL A 223 -3.52 0.73 -11.41
C VAL A 223 -3.20 2.08 -12.05
N MET A 224 -1.91 2.37 -12.14
CA MET A 224 -1.35 3.65 -12.57
C MET A 224 -0.60 3.45 -13.88
N GLN A 225 -0.62 4.45 -14.75
CA GLN A 225 0.21 4.42 -15.96
C GLN A 225 1.69 4.50 -15.59
N GLY A 226 2.53 3.70 -16.25
CA GLY A 226 3.98 3.74 -16.08
C GLY A 226 4.58 2.51 -15.39
N ASP A 227 5.86 2.63 -15.07
CA ASP A 227 6.73 1.54 -14.60
C ASP A 227 6.84 1.50 -13.07
N HIS A 228 7.89 0.88 -12.55
CA HIS A 228 8.18 0.77 -11.12
C HIS A 228 8.32 2.12 -10.38
N TYR A 229 8.58 3.21 -11.12
CA TYR A 229 8.75 4.57 -10.60
C TYR A 229 7.62 5.51 -11.04
N PHE A 230 6.46 4.97 -11.42
CA PHE A 230 5.27 5.72 -11.86
C PHE A 230 4.93 6.92 -10.95
N PHE A 231 5.14 6.77 -9.64
CA PHE A 231 4.79 7.74 -8.60
C PHE A 231 5.55 9.07 -8.73
N MET A 232 6.74 9.08 -9.34
CA MET A 232 7.54 10.30 -9.52
C MET A 232 6.82 11.37 -10.34
N LYS A 233 5.88 10.96 -11.21
CA LYS A 233 5.10 11.86 -12.06
C LYS A 233 3.63 11.97 -11.65
N GLN A 234 3.20 11.18 -10.66
CA GLN A 234 1.78 10.98 -10.33
C GLN A 234 1.50 11.16 -8.84
N ALA A 235 2.40 11.82 -8.09
CA ALA A 235 2.22 12.10 -6.67
C ALA A 235 0.91 12.83 -6.33
N LYS A 236 0.46 13.77 -7.19
CA LYS A 236 -0.84 14.44 -7.03
C LYS A 236 -2.03 13.50 -7.16
N ILE A 237 -1.99 12.59 -8.13
CA ILE A 237 -3.06 11.59 -8.30
C ILE A 237 -3.10 10.66 -7.10
N ILE A 238 -1.92 10.23 -6.60
CA ILE A 238 -1.81 9.40 -5.39
C ILE A 238 -2.39 10.12 -4.17
N GLU A 239 -2.09 11.42 -4.02
CA GLU A 239 -2.67 12.28 -2.99
C GLU A 239 -4.19 12.36 -3.12
N GLU A 240 -4.70 12.69 -4.30
CA GLU A 240 -6.13 12.78 -4.57
C GLU A 240 -6.85 11.48 -4.19
N GLU A 241 -6.38 10.32 -4.67
CA GLU A 241 -6.96 9.02 -4.34
C GLU A 241 -6.87 8.66 -2.85
N PHE A 242 -5.77 9.01 -2.18
CA PHE A 242 -5.61 8.79 -0.74
C PHE A 242 -6.55 9.68 0.09
N MET A 243 -6.78 10.91 -0.38
CA MET A 243 -7.60 11.90 0.32
C MET A 243 -9.10 11.67 0.12
N LYS A 244 -9.51 10.83 -0.83
CA LYS A 244 -10.91 10.43 -1.00
C LYS A 244 -11.43 9.70 0.23
N ASN A 245 -12.56 10.17 0.75
CA ASN A 245 -13.27 9.53 1.85
C ASN A 245 -14.13 8.36 1.32
N ILE A 246 -13.47 7.27 0.90
CA ILE A 246 -14.13 6.06 0.43
C ILE A 246 -14.68 5.29 1.63
N GLN A 247 -16.00 5.08 1.64
CA GLN A 247 -16.70 4.30 2.65
C GLN A 247 -17.28 3.04 2.04
N THR A 248 -17.50 2.02 2.87
CA THR A 248 -18.29 0.85 2.47
C THR A 248 -19.57 0.80 3.29
N LYS A 249 -20.72 0.77 2.61
CA LYS A 249 -22.04 0.65 3.24
C LYS A 249 -22.70 -0.65 2.82
N CYS A 250 -23.45 -1.23 3.75
CA CYS A 250 -24.45 -2.26 3.47
C CYS A 250 -25.82 -1.59 3.41
N PHE A 251 -26.53 -1.80 2.31
CA PHE A 251 -27.93 -1.43 2.13
C PHE A 251 -28.78 -2.69 2.12
N LEU A 252 -29.85 -2.70 2.89
CA LEU A 252 -30.83 -3.79 2.90
C LEU A 252 -32.18 -3.23 2.44
N VAL A 253 -32.60 -3.68 1.26
CA VAL A 253 -33.76 -3.16 0.54
C VAL A 253 -34.94 -4.12 0.72
N PHE A 254 -36.05 -3.61 1.22
CA PHE A 254 -37.27 -4.36 1.50
C PHE A 254 -38.41 -3.96 0.55
N GLY A 255 -39.35 -4.89 0.32
CA GLY A 255 -40.55 -4.70 -0.48
C GLY A 255 -40.64 -5.67 -1.66
N LYS A 256 -41.30 -5.27 -2.75
CA LYS A 256 -41.35 -6.04 -3.99
C LYS A 256 -40.07 -5.81 -4.80
N VAL A 257 -38.98 -6.45 -4.39
CA VAL A 257 -37.62 -6.20 -4.91
C VAL A 257 -36.97 -7.44 -5.55
N GLN A 258 -37.57 -8.62 -5.43
CA GLN A 258 -37.13 -9.83 -6.14
C GLN A 258 -38.00 -10.11 -7.38
N GLY A 259 -37.43 -10.76 -8.39
CA GLY A 259 -38.12 -11.05 -9.67
C GLY A 259 -38.42 -9.83 -10.56
N VAL A 260 -38.02 -8.62 -10.13
CA VAL A 260 -38.33 -7.34 -10.81
C VAL A 260 -37.11 -6.69 -11.48
N GLY A 261 -35.98 -7.39 -11.52
CA GLY A 261 -34.73 -6.87 -12.10
C GLY A 261 -33.94 -5.93 -11.18
N TYR A 262 -34.25 -5.90 -9.88
CA TYR A 262 -33.67 -4.96 -8.91
C TYR A 262 -32.15 -5.00 -8.84
N ARG A 263 -31.55 -6.19 -8.71
CA ARG A 263 -30.08 -6.37 -8.68
C ARG A 263 -29.40 -5.80 -9.94
N LYS A 264 -30.04 -5.91 -11.11
CA LYS A 264 -29.53 -5.35 -12.37
C LYS A 264 -29.63 -3.82 -12.38
N TYR A 265 -30.74 -3.28 -11.90
CA TYR A 265 -30.91 -1.83 -11.72
C TYR A 265 -29.88 -1.24 -10.75
N ALA A 266 -29.67 -1.90 -9.61
CA ALA A 266 -28.68 -1.52 -8.62
C ALA A 266 -27.26 -1.52 -9.21
N LYS A 267 -26.89 -2.55 -9.99
CA LYS A 267 -25.60 -2.57 -10.71
C LYS A 267 -25.49 -1.41 -11.70
N TYR A 268 -26.51 -1.21 -12.54
CA TYR A 268 -26.50 -0.12 -13.54
C TYR A 268 -26.27 1.25 -12.89
N LYS A 269 -26.96 1.54 -11.78
CA LYS A 269 -26.78 2.79 -11.04
C LYS A 269 -25.46 2.88 -10.30
N ALA A 270 -24.91 1.76 -9.88
CA ALA A 270 -23.57 1.73 -9.31
C ALA A 270 -22.51 2.06 -10.36
N ASP A 271 -22.63 1.47 -11.56
CA ASP A 271 -21.73 1.73 -12.68
C ASP A 271 -21.77 3.21 -13.10
N GLU A 272 -22.96 3.83 -13.17
CA GLU A 272 -23.12 5.28 -13.46
C GLU A 272 -22.45 6.19 -12.42
N LEU A 273 -22.37 5.76 -11.16
CA LEU A 273 -21.82 6.53 -10.05
C LEU A 273 -20.37 6.15 -9.69
N GLY A 274 -19.75 5.21 -10.43
CA GLY A 274 -18.41 4.70 -10.12
C GLY A 274 -18.33 3.93 -8.81
N ILE A 275 -19.40 3.22 -8.44
CA ILE A 275 -19.52 2.47 -7.18
C ILE A 275 -19.18 1.01 -7.42
N PHE A 276 -18.25 0.49 -6.62
CA PHE A 276 -17.97 -0.95 -6.58
C PHE A 276 -18.81 -1.62 -5.50
N GLY A 277 -19.16 -2.90 -5.68
CA GLY A 277 -20.09 -3.51 -4.77
C GLY A 277 -20.53 -4.92 -5.09
N SER A 278 -21.55 -5.36 -4.38
CA SER A 278 -22.29 -6.55 -4.78
C SER A 278 -23.76 -6.42 -4.43
N ALA A 279 -24.61 -7.12 -5.15
CA ALA A 279 -26.03 -7.24 -4.83
C ALA A 279 -26.48 -8.71 -4.84
N GLN A 280 -27.16 -9.14 -3.78
CA GLN A 280 -27.66 -10.51 -3.62
C GLN A 280 -29.09 -10.53 -3.09
N ASN A 281 -29.86 -11.55 -3.47
CA ASN A 281 -31.18 -11.79 -2.89
C ASN A 281 -31.00 -12.51 -1.55
N LEU A 282 -31.82 -12.19 -0.56
CA LEU A 282 -31.92 -12.96 0.68
C LEU A 282 -33.19 -13.82 0.68
N ASP A 283 -33.21 -14.86 1.51
CA ASP A 283 -34.32 -15.81 1.63
C ASP A 283 -35.61 -15.16 2.17
N ASP A 284 -35.49 -14.06 2.90
CA ASP A 284 -36.61 -13.28 3.44
C ASP A 284 -37.31 -12.39 2.40
N GLY A 285 -36.88 -12.44 1.13
CA GLY A 285 -37.42 -11.63 0.05
C GLY A 285 -36.77 -10.26 -0.12
N SER A 286 -35.84 -9.86 0.76
CA SER A 286 -35.09 -8.60 0.63
C SER A 286 -33.90 -8.73 -0.35
N VAL A 287 -33.27 -7.59 -0.66
CA VAL A 287 -32.01 -7.52 -1.42
C VAL A 287 -30.95 -6.86 -0.57
N GLU A 288 -29.83 -7.55 -0.35
CA GLU A 288 -28.64 -7.02 0.32
C GLU A 288 -27.66 -6.48 -0.72
N ILE A 289 -27.19 -5.26 -0.49
CA ILE A 289 -26.26 -4.57 -1.37
C ILE A 289 -25.09 -4.04 -0.57
N TYR A 290 -23.88 -4.44 -0.92
CA TYR A 290 -22.67 -3.79 -0.46
C TYR A 290 -22.23 -2.77 -1.50
N ALA A 291 -21.89 -1.56 -1.07
CA ALA A 291 -21.46 -0.49 -1.95
C ALA A 291 -20.25 0.23 -1.35
N GLN A 292 -19.23 0.45 -2.16
CA GLN A 292 -17.98 1.10 -1.80
C GLN A 292 -17.71 2.27 -2.75
N ALA A 293 -17.71 3.49 -2.21
CA ALA A 293 -17.42 4.73 -2.93
C ALA A 293 -17.29 5.91 -1.96
N GLU A 294 -17.05 7.10 -2.49
CA GLU A 294 -17.13 8.34 -1.72
C GLU A 294 -18.54 8.55 -1.12
N GLN A 295 -18.59 9.21 0.04
CA GLN A 295 -19.83 9.47 0.77
C GLN A 295 -20.92 10.12 -0.09
N ASP A 296 -20.57 11.05 -0.98
CA ASP A 296 -21.53 11.74 -1.85
C ASP A 296 -22.13 10.79 -2.90
N ALA A 297 -21.30 9.91 -3.47
CA ALA A 297 -21.75 8.89 -4.41
C ALA A 297 -22.67 7.88 -3.70
N LEU A 298 -22.32 7.44 -2.49
CA LEU A 298 -23.16 6.54 -1.68
C LEU A 298 -24.50 7.19 -1.30
N THR A 299 -24.50 8.49 -1.03
CA THR A 299 -25.72 9.24 -0.72
C THR A 299 -26.65 9.30 -1.94
N LYS A 300 -26.13 9.62 -3.12
CA LYS A 300 -26.89 9.57 -4.38
C LYS A 300 -27.37 8.15 -4.71
N TYR A 301 -26.54 7.15 -4.44
CA TYR A 301 -26.88 5.76 -4.70
C TYR A 301 -28.06 5.28 -3.85
N LYS A 302 -28.08 5.64 -2.56
CA LYS A 302 -29.21 5.35 -1.68
C LYS A 302 -30.53 5.88 -2.24
N MET A 303 -30.54 7.10 -2.79
CA MET A 303 -31.74 7.66 -3.42
C MET A 303 -32.23 6.81 -4.60
N PHE A 304 -31.32 6.30 -5.44
CA PHE A 304 -31.70 5.35 -6.50
C PHE A 304 -32.23 4.03 -5.93
N LEU A 305 -31.63 3.53 -4.85
CA LEU A 305 -32.12 2.33 -4.15
C LEU A 305 -33.45 2.55 -3.43
N GLU A 306 -33.90 3.79 -3.20
CA GLU A 306 -35.25 4.03 -2.67
C GLU A 306 -36.31 4.05 -3.80
N ILE A 307 -35.88 4.27 -5.05
CA ILE A 307 -36.77 4.30 -6.23
C ILE A 307 -36.90 2.90 -6.85
N GLY A 308 -35.77 2.23 -7.11
CA GLY A 308 -35.74 0.94 -7.79
C GLY A 308 -36.17 0.99 -9.27
N PRO A 309 -36.22 -0.17 -9.96
CA PRO A 309 -36.74 -0.25 -11.32
C PRO A 309 -38.28 -0.14 -11.35
N HIS A 310 -38.86 0.22 -12.51
CA HIS A 310 -40.32 0.45 -12.69
C HIS A 310 -41.25 -0.66 -12.11
N LYS A 311 -40.82 -1.92 -12.11
CA LYS A 311 -41.63 -3.05 -11.61
C LYS A 311 -41.48 -3.30 -10.10
N ALA A 312 -40.54 -2.60 -9.45
CA ALA A 312 -40.30 -2.72 -8.02
C ALA A 312 -41.23 -1.83 -7.22
N ARG A 313 -41.45 -2.21 -5.95
CA ARG A 313 -42.03 -1.35 -4.93
C ARG A 313 -41.13 -1.45 -3.70
N VAL A 314 -40.32 -0.42 -3.48
CA VAL A 314 -39.43 -0.34 -2.32
C VAL A 314 -40.24 0.17 -1.14
N GLU A 315 -40.22 -0.58 -0.04
CA GLU A 315 -40.93 -0.23 1.20
C GLU A 315 -39.98 0.40 2.21
N ASN A 316 -38.72 -0.05 2.24
CA ASN A 316 -37.70 0.49 3.13
C ASN A 316 -36.28 0.19 2.61
N VAL A 317 -35.35 1.09 2.87
CA VAL A 317 -33.91 0.88 2.67
C VAL A 317 -33.20 1.15 4.00
N LYS A 318 -32.69 0.10 4.64
CA LYS A 318 -31.83 0.25 5.82
C LYS A 318 -30.38 0.37 5.37
N GLU A 319 -29.63 1.31 5.95
CA GLU A 319 -28.20 1.45 5.70
C GLU A 319 -27.39 1.17 6.96
N LYS A 320 -26.20 0.59 6.79
CA LYS A 320 -25.22 0.37 7.84
C LYS A 320 -23.84 0.69 7.30
N ASN A 321 -23.11 1.58 7.99
CA ASN A 321 -21.68 1.76 7.76
C ASN A 321 -20.97 0.48 8.17
N LEU A 322 -20.21 -0.10 7.27
CA LEU A 322 -19.30 -1.18 7.60
C LEU A 322 -17.98 -0.56 8.01
N GLN A 323 -17.34 -1.13 9.02
CA GLN A 323 -15.96 -0.76 9.32
C GLN A 323 -15.11 -1.02 8.07
N ASP A 324 -14.22 -0.08 7.74
CA ASP A 324 -13.41 -0.12 6.52
C ASP A 324 -12.77 -1.50 6.33
N GLY A 325 -12.94 -2.08 5.14
CA GLY A 325 -12.26 -3.31 4.73
C GLY A 325 -12.90 -4.62 5.14
N MET A 326 -14.24 -4.66 5.22
CA MET A 326 -14.96 -5.93 5.36
C MET A 326 -15.19 -6.66 4.03
N ARG A 327 -14.99 -6.00 2.87
CA ARG A 327 -15.00 -6.58 1.51
C ARG A 327 -14.43 -5.56 0.52
N ILE A 328 -13.47 -5.98 -0.32
CA ILE A 328 -12.99 -5.18 -1.45
C ILE A 328 -13.84 -5.56 -2.65
N PHE A 329 -14.41 -4.55 -3.31
CA PHE A 329 -15.07 -4.72 -4.58
C PHE A 329 -14.19 -4.13 -5.67
N GLN A 330 -13.70 -4.96 -6.58
CA GLN A 330 -12.96 -4.52 -7.77
C GLN A 330 -13.89 -4.19 -8.95
N ASP A 331 -15.17 -4.54 -8.80
CA ASP A 331 -16.27 -4.30 -9.73
C ASP A 331 -17.58 -4.36 -8.92
N PHE A 332 -18.69 -4.01 -9.53
CA PHE A 332 -20.02 -4.28 -8.99
C PHE A 332 -20.57 -5.61 -9.53
N VAL A 333 -20.65 -6.64 -8.67
CA VAL A 333 -21.07 -7.99 -9.06
C VAL A 333 -22.47 -8.35 -8.58
N ILE A 334 -23.24 -9.06 -9.41
CA ILE A 334 -24.52 -9.65 -8.98
C ILE A 334 -24.25 -11.09 -8.55
N ILE A 335 -24.42 -11.35 -7.25
CA ILE A 335 -24.30 -12.71 -6.69
C ILE A 335 -25.62 -13.42 -6.93
N LYS A 336 -25.56 -14.65 -7.45
CA LYS A 336 -26.74 -15.38 -7.94
C LYS A 336 -27.66 -15.80 -6.82
#